data_AF-A0AAW6DF63-F1
#
_entry.id   AF-A0AAW6DF63-F1
#
_cell.length_a   1.000
_cell.length_b   1.000
_cell.length_c   1.000
_cell.angle_alpha   90.00
_cell.angle_beta   90.00
_cell.angle_gamma   90.00
#
_symmetry.space_group_name_H-M   'P 1'
#
loop_
_entity.id
_entity.type
_entity.pdbx_description
1 polymer ?
#
loop_
_entity_poly.entity_id
_entity_poly.type
_entity_poly.pdbx_seq_one_letter_code
_entity_poly.pdbx_strand_id
1 'polypeptide(L)'
;MAYTSVIPVYRLDRSVDYIQDKEKTQKKGNSAGSLEGAIDYALNRDKTERIFFEDAIGCTIEQAYQDMVATKKRFHKTDKVQGFHLVQSFAEGEVSPELAHLIGVELAERLLKGQFEVLITTHLNTSHFHNHLVWNSVSMEDGHKYHSNARSYYTEIRKISDELCRKYGLSVIHTNQKKGMHYAQWKAEKEGKPTWRTAIRADIRESVKVSYSWTQFVKEMETRGYTWRTDRKYLSLKAPAMERYIRLRSLGKGYSEMEIREWILRPKIRETEKAYMQWSKQRKKRTGLQALYYSYLYQMGVFQKKPKHIPYEVREDIRRLDQRIAQIEFLQKQDISTIEQLRTFRHPLEEQMAQLLLERRKLYRSQPGCDRIRKITEEMKQIRKDIRMSLQIEHYSVEMERRLKQAQERMEHAGKESMQKEEQIKQPYMR
;
A
#
# COMPACT_ATOMS: atom_id res chain seq x y z
N MET A 1 1.37 -5.63 22.20
CA MET A 1 1.78 -4.37 21.55
C MET A 1 1.17 -3.23 22.32
N ALA A 2 2.01 -2.30 22.77
CA ALA A 2 1.56 -1.18 23.57
C ALA A 2 0.69 -0.22 22.76
N TYR A 3 -0.38 0.27 23.38
CA TYR A 3 -1.35 1.20 22.79
C TYR A 3 -1.67 2.32 23.76
N THR A 4 -1.93 3.54 23.26
CA THR A 4 -2.30 4.68 24.08
C THR A 4 -3.53 5.40 23.51
N SER A 5 -4.47 5.76 24.38
CA SER A 5 -5.64 6.60 24.06
C SER A 5 -5.88 7.65 25.14
N VAL A 6 -6.40 8.82 24.79
CA VAL A 6 -6.70 9.94 25.68
C VAL A 6 -8.03 10.53 25.30
N ILE A 7 -8.82 10.81 26.32
CA ILE A 7 -10.19 11.25 26.20
C ILE A 7 -10.34 12.54 27.01
N PRO A 8 -10.86 13.64 26.42
CA PRO A 8 -11.22 14.82 27.19
C PRO A 8 -12.40 14.51 28.11
N VAL A 9 -12.28 14.88 29.38
CA VAL A 9 -13.26 14.56 30.42
C VAL A 9 -14.01 15.82 30.84
N TYR A 10 -15.33 15.74 30.92
CA TYR A 10 -16.20 16.81 31.43
C TYR A 10 -16.73 16.51 32.85
N ARG A 11 -16.66 15.26 33.28
CA ARG A 11 -17.03 14.76 34.62
C ARG A 11 -15.81 14.11 35.26
N LEU A 12 -14.94 14.96 35.82
CA LEU A 12 -13.66 14.54 36.37
C LEU A 12 -13.83 13.60 37.57
N ASP A 13 -14.86 13.84 38.38
CA ASP A 13 -15.32 12.98 39.48
C ASP A 13 -15.42 11.51 39.05
N ARG A 14 -16.20 11.25 38.00
CA ARG A 14 -16.41 9.87 37.50
C ARG A 14 -15.14 9.22 36.98
N SER A 15 -14.25 10.00 36.37
CA SER A 15 -12.97 9.48 35.87
C SER A 15 -12.03 9.12 37.00
N VAL A 16 -11.99 9.93 38.08
CA VAL A 16 -11.22 9.63 39.30
C VAL A 16 -11.76 8.36 39.98
N ASP A 17 -13.08 8.31 40.21
CA ASP A 17 -13.73 7.15 40.83
C ASP A 17 -13.49 5.85 40.04
N TYR A 18 -13.56 5.93 38.70
CA TYR A 18 -13.34 4.77 37.84
C TYR A 18 -11.92 4.22 37.93
N ILE A 19 -10.91 5.09 38.01
CA ILE A 19 -9.50 4.65 37.98
C ILE A 19 -9.05 4.12 39.34
N GLN A 20 -9.65 4.57 40.44
CA GLN A 20 -9.38 4.14 41.83
C GLN A 20 -10.16 2.91 42.28
N ASP A 21 -10.81 2.21 41.37
CA ASP A 21 -11.54 0.99 41.71
C ASP A 21 -10.57 -0.08 42.24
N LYS A 22 -10.64 -0.31 43.56
CA LYS A 22 -9.76 -1.22 44.30
C LYS A 22 -9.84 -2.66 43.81
N GLU A 23 -10.97 -3.09 43.25
CA GLU A 23 -11.07 -4.43 42.66
C GLU A 23 -10.23 -4.56 41.39
N LYS A 24 -9.96 -3.44 40.71
CA LYS A 24 -9.15 -3.38 39.49
C LYS A 24 -7.67 -3.14 39.75
N THR A 25 -7.30 -2.46 40.83
CA THR A 25 -5.91 -2.07 41.14
C THR A 25 -5.19 -3.04 42.08
N GLN A 26 -5.89 -3.99 42.70
CA GLN A 26 -5.32 -4.94 43.64
C GLN A 26 -4.62 -6.13 42.93
N LYS A 27 -3.40 -6.44 43.36
CA LYS A 27 -2.75 -7.72 43.02
C LYS A 27 -3.49 -8.87 43.70
N LYS A 28 -4.18 -9.72 42.93
CA LYS A 28 -4.76 -10.95 43.47
C LYS A 28 -3.60 -11.85 43.91
N GLY A 29 -3.54 -12.17 45.21
CA GLY A 29 -2.53 -13.08 45.76
C GLY A 29 -2.55 -14.42 45.02
N ASN A 30 -1.37 -15.00 44.81
CA ASN A 30 -1.17 -16.25 44.08
C ASN A 30 -2.25 -17.28 44.45
N SER A 31 -3.16 -17.55 43.52
CA SER A 31 -4.07 -18.69 43.63
C SER A 31 -3.21 -19.95 43.63
N ALA A 32 -3.18 -20.63 44.77
CA ALA A 32 -2.47 -21.88 45.01
C ALA A 32 -2.80 -22.93 43.95
N GLY A 33 -1.89 -23.10 42.99
CA GLY A 33 -1.95 -24.15 41.97
C GLY A 33 -0.71 -25.05 41.94
N SER A 34 0.40 -24.65 42.57
CA SER A 34 1.63 -25.45 42.64
C SER A 34 2.20 -25.50 44.06
N LEU A 35 2.93 -26.58 44.33
CA LEU A 35 3.56 -26.87 45.63
C LEU A 35 4.55 -25.77 46.04
N GLU A 36 5.23 -25.11 45.08
CA GLU A 36 6.04 -23.91 45.37
C GLU A 36 5.20 -22.73 45.88
N GLY A 37 3.99 -22.53 45.36
CA GLY A 37 3.09 -21.45 45.79
C GLY A 37 2.54 -21.65 47.20
N ALA A 38 2.41 -22.90 47.66
CA ALA A 38 1.99 -23.21 49.04
C ALA A 38 3.12 -22.94 50.06
N ILE A 39 4.37 -23.15 49.66
CA ILE A 39 5.55 -22.90 50.50
C ILE A 39 5.79 -21.39 50.65
N ASP A 40 5.65 -20.62 49.56
CA ASP A 40 5.78 -19.16 49.58
C ASP A 40 4.62 -18.47 50.33
N TYR A 41 3.42 -19.07 50.30
CA TYR A 41 2.25 -18.63 51.09
C TYR A 41 2.41 -18.93 52.58
N ALA A 42 3.05 -20.05 52.95
CA ALA A 42 3.30 -20.40 54.35
C ALA A 42 4.39 -19.52 55.00
N LEU A 43 5.37 -19.04 54.22
CA LEU A 43 6.46 -18.17 54.69
C LEU A 43 6.06 -16.69 54.84
N ASN A 44 4.97 -16.24 54.20
CA ASN A 44 4.50 -14.85 54.22
C ASN A 44 3.25 -14.62 55.09
N ARG A 45 3.14 -15.33 56.22
CA ARG A 45 1.95 -15.29 57.10
C ARG A 45 1.81 -13.99 57.93
N ASP A 46 2.84 -13.13 57.95
CA ASP A 46 2.89 -11.98 58.87
C ASP A 46 2.68 -10.60 58.21
N LYS A 47 2.44 -10.50 56.89
CA LYS A 47 2.08 -9.22 56.25
C LYS A 47 1.10 -9.40 55.11
N THR A 48 -0.20 -9.38 55.40
CA THR A 48 -1.23 -9.16 54.38
C THR A 48 -1.31 -7.67 53.99
N GLU A 49 -0.20 -7.11 53.49
CA GLU A 49 -0.21 -5.81 52.83
C GLU A 49 -0.76 -6.03 51.41
N ARG A 50 -2.01 -5.62 51.17
CA ARG A 50 -2.60 -5.61 49.82
C ARG A 50 -1.87 -4.53 49.02
N ILE A 51 -1.06 -4.93 48.04
CA ILE A 51 -0.34 -4.00 47.16
C ILE A 51 -1.34 -3.43 46.15
N PHE A 52 -1.57 -2.11 46.21
CA PHE A 52 -2.32 -1.33 45.24
C PHE A 52 -1.34 -0.55 44.37
N PHE A 53 -1.58 -0.53 43.06
CA PHE A 53 -0.74 0.20 42.10
C PHE A 53 -1.38 1.56 41.78
N GLU A 54 -1.23 2.49 42.72
CA GLU A 54 -1.81 3.84 42.68
C GLU A 54 -0.73 4.85 43.08
N ASP A 55 -0.57 5.91 42.27
CA ASP A 55 0.37 7.00 42.49
C ASP A 55 -0.27 8.33 42.12
N ALA A 56 0.18 9.42 42.74
CA ALA A 56 -0.30 10.76 42.43
C ALA A 56 0.85 11.77 42.39
N ILE A 57 0.74 12.75 41.49
CA ILE A 57 1.67 13.87 41.38
C ILE A 57 0.86 15.16 41.54
N GLY A 58 1.27 16.04 42.43
CA GLY A 58 0.61 17.33 42.67
C GLY A 58 -0.74 17.27 43.39
N CYS A 59 -1.22 16.07 43.74
CA CYS A 59 -2.43 15.86 44.53
C CYS A 59 -2.27 14.64 45.43
N THR A 60 -3.19 14.49 46.38
CA THR A 60 -3.28 13.29 47.23
C THR A 60 -4.15 12.24 46.56
N ILE A 61 -3.87 10.95 46.82
CA ILE A 61 -4.64 9.86 46.23
C ILE A 61 -6.11 9.95 46.72
N GLU A 62 -6.32 10.16 48.02
CA GLU A 62 -7.65 10.16 48.62
C GLU A 62 -8.51 11.36 48.20
N GLN A 63 -7.89 12.51 47.87
CA GLN A 63 -8.60 13.76 47.59
C GLN A 63 -8.28 14.33 46.20
N ALA A 64 -7.77 13.51 45.27
CA ALA A 64 -7.33 13.94 43.95
C ALA A 64 -8.34 14.85 43.21
N TYR A 65 -9.64 14.50 43.25
CA TYR A 65 -10.68 15.33 42.65
C TYR A 65 -10.83 16.70 43.34
N GLN A 66 -10.81 16.72 44.68
CA GLN A 66 -10.97 17.95 45.46
C GLN A 66 -9.77 18.88 45.24
N ASP A 67 -8.56 18.34 45.22
CA ASP A 67 -7.31 19.04 44.93
C ASP A 67 -7.35 19.69 43.54
N MET A 68 -7.71 18.90 42.51
CA MET A 68 -7.85 19.39 41.13
C MET A 68 -8.90 20.50 40.98
N VAL A 69 -10.02 20.38 41.72
CA VAL A 69 -11.08 21.40 41.75
C VAL A 69 -10.61 22.66 42.48
N ALA A 70 -9.83 22.53 43.55
CA ALA A 70 -9.27 23.67 44.29
C ALA A 70 -8.37 24.53 43.38
N THR A 71 -7.49 23.91 42.61
CA THR A 71 -6.64 24.62 41.62
C THR A 71 -7.46 25.35 40.56
N LYS A 72 -8.54 24.74 40.05
CA LYS A 72 -9.43 25.41 39.09
C LYS A 72 -10.16 26.61 39.68
N LYS A 73 -10.61 26.49 40.94
CA LYS A 73 -11.24 27.60 41.65
C LYS A 73 -10.24 28.73 41.86
N ARG A 74 -9.01 28.41 42.27
CA ARG A 74 -7.90 29.36 42.43
C ARG A 74 -7.65 30.19 41.16
N PHE A 75 -7.66 29.54 40.00
CA PHE A 75 -7.43 30.21 38.71
C PHE A 75 -8.71 30.62 37.95
N HIS A 76 -9.88 30.50 38.58
CA HIS A 76 -11.19 30.87 38.03
C HIS A 76 -11.51 30.20 36.67
N LYS A 77 -11.10 28.93 36.52
CA LYS A 77 -11.20 28.14 35.27
C LYS A 77 -12.02 26.87 35.48
N THR A 78 -13.25 27.03 35.98
CA THR A 78 -14.19 25.94 36.25
C THR A 78 -15.02 25.51 35.03
N ASP A 79 -14.86 26.19 33.89
CA ASP A 79 -15.64 25.97 32.67
C ASP A 79 -14.97 25.01 31.66
N LYS A 80 -15.79 24.37 30.82
CA LYS A 80 -15.39 23.49 29.68
C LYS A 80 -14.72 22.18 30.14
N VAL A 81 -13.76 21.66 29.37
CA VAL A 81 -13.05 20.40 29.62
C VAL A 81 -12.42 20.45 31.01
N GLN A 82 -12.74 19.45 31.84
CA GLN A 82 -12.34 19.41 33.24
C GLN A 82 -11.00 18.70 33.45
N GLY A 83 -10.62 17.80 32.55
CA GLY A 83 -9.37 17.09 32.62
C GLY A 83 -9.24 16.15 31.45
N PHE A 84 -8.25 15.28 31.52
CA PHE A 84 -7.97 14.30 30.48
C PHE A 84 -7.74 12.93 31.11
N HIS A 85 -8.22 11.90 30.44
CA HIS A 85 -8.05 10.51 30.85
C HIS A 85 -7.27 9.76 29.79
N LEU A 86 -6.06 9.33 30.13
CA LEU A 86 -5.18 8.51 29.30
C LEU A 86 -5.26 7.05 29.74
N VAL A 87 -5.26 6.16 28.75
CA VAL A 87 -5.11 4.72 28.92
C VAL A 87 -3.87 4.28 28.16
N GLN A 88 -2.95 3.57 28.82
CA GLN A 88 -1.77 2.94 28.22
C GLN A 88 -1.85 1.43 28.45
N SER A 89 -2.05 0.65 27.40
CA SER A 89 -2.19 -0.81 27.49
C SER A 89 -0.92 -1.50 26.99
N PHE A 90 -0.59 -2.67 27.56
CA PHE A 90 0.56 -3.50 27.17
C PHE A 90 0.12 -4.86 26.59
N ALA A 91 1.01 -5.60 25.91
CA ALA A 91 0.65 -6.97 25.51
C ALA A 91 0.48 -7.88 26.73
N GLU A 92 -0.32 -8.92 26.56
CA GLU A 92 -0.43 -9.99 27.56
C GLU A 92 0.93 -10.67 27.77
N GLY A 93 1.32 -10.86 29.03
CA GLY A 93 2.57 -11.50 29.42
C GLY A 93 3.85 -10.68 29.16
N GLU A 94 3.74 -9.44 28.68
CA GLU A 94 4.89 -8.63 28.29
C GLU A 94 5.46 -7.78 29.43
N VAL A 95 4.63 -7.44 30.43
CA VAL A 95 4.99 -6.59 31.56
C VAL A 95 4.51 -7.20 32.88
N SER A 96 5.28 -7.01 33.95
CA SER A 96 4.80 -7.25 35.30
C SER A 96 3.94 -6.08 35.78
N PRO A 97 3.06 -6.25 36.79
CA PRO A 97 2.29 -5.16 37.38
C PRO A 97 3.16 -3.98 37.83
N GLU A 98 4.29 -4.28 38.47
CA GLU A 98 5.24 -3.29 38.99
C GLU A 98 5.89 -2.49 37.85
N LEU A 99 6.30 -3.18 36.78
CA LEU A 99 6.87 -2.53 35.61
C LEU A 99 5.84 -1.71 34.83
N ALA A 100 4.62 -2.22 34.69
CA ALA A 100 3.53 -1.48 34.08
C ALA A 100 3.28 -0.16 34.83
N HIS A 101 3.18 -0.22 36.16
CA HIS A 101 2.97 0.96 36.99
C HIS A 101 4.12 1.97 36.88
N LEU A 102 5.37 1.50 36.98
CA LEU A 102 6.57 2.35 36.81
C LEU A 102 6.55 3.11 35.48
N ILE A 103 6.20 2.42 34.38
CA ILE A 103 6.10 3.05 33.05
C ILE A 103 4.99 4.10 33.02
N GLY A 104 3.88 3.89 33.75
CA GLY A 104 2.79 4.85 33.89
C GLY A 104 3.22 6.12 34.62
N VAL A 105 3.99 5.97 35.71
CA VAL A 105 4.58 7.09 36.47
C VAL A 105 5.56 7.88 35.60
N GLU A 106 6.52 7.21 34.95
CA GLU A 106 7.50 7.90 34.09
C GLU A 106 6.83 8.58 32.88
N LEU A 107 5.74 8.00 32.36
CA LEU A 107 4.93 8.64 31.32
C LEU A 107 4.28 9.93 31.83
N ALA A 108 3.72 9.94 33.04
CA ALA A 108 3.10 11.11 33.63
C ALA A 108 4.12 12.23 33.87
N GLU A 109 5.28 11.91 34.43
CA GLU A 109 6.37 12.86 34.68
C GLU A 109 6.86 13.50 33.38
N ARG A 110 7.13 12.71 32.33
CA ARG A 110 7.60 13.24 31.05
C ARG A 110 6.54 14.06 30.33
N LEU A 111 5.27 13.65 30.42
CA LEU A 111 4.16 14.29 29.72
C LEU A 111 3.76 15.62 30.38
N LEU A 112 3.64 15.63 31.70
CA LEU A 112 3.07 16.74 32.46
C LEU A 112 4.11 17.58 33.17
N LYS A 113 5.36 17.11 33.27
CA LYS A 113 6.51 17.83 33.83
C LYS A 113 6.25 18.41 35.23
N GLY A 114 5.40 17.75 36.01
CA GLY A 114 4.98 18.20 37.34
C GLY A 114 4.10 19.46 37.35
N GLN A 115 3.65 19.97 36.19
CA GLN A 115 2.88 21.21 36.11
C GLN A 115 1.38 21.04 36.37
N PHE A 116 0.87 19.80 36.30
CA PHE A 116 -0.54 19.45 36.44
C PHE A 116 -0.70 18.35 37.49
N GLU A 117 -1.75 18.43 38.30
CA GLU A 117 -2.12 17.31 39.16
C GLU A 117 -2.49 16.11 38.30
N VAL A 118 -1.99 14.93 38.64
CA VAL A 118 -2.31 13.67 37.97
C VAL A 118 -2.43 12.54 38.97
N LEU A 119 -3.43 11.70 38.74
CA LEU A 119 -3.64 10.43 39.42
C LEU A 119 -3.37 9.28 38.44
N ILE A 120 -2.60 8.30 38.89
CA ILE A 120 -2.06 7.21 38.07
C ILE A 120 -2.46 5.90 38.74
N THR A 121 -3.12 5.03 38.00
CA THR A 121 -3.45 3.69 38.50
C THR A 121 -3.18 2.62 37.46
N THR A 122 -2.83 1.41 37.90
CA THR A 122 -2.63 0.27 37.01
C THR A 122 -3.72 -0.76 37.24
N HIS A 123 -4.49 -1.07 36.20
CA HIS A 123 -5.57 -2.04 36.24
C HIS A 123 -5.05 -3.43 35.87
N LEU A 124 -5.33 -4.40 36.74
CA LEU A 124 -4.87 -5.80 36.68
C LEU A 124 -6.03 -6.80 36.50
N ASN A 125 -7.25 -6.32 36.36
CA ASN A 125 -8.47 -7.13 36.26
C ASN A 125 -8.65 -7.83 34.90
N THR A 126 -7.83 -7.52 33.91
CA THR A 126 -7.87 -8.09 32.56
C THR A 126 -6.55 -8.78 32.22
N SER A 127 -6.54 -9.66 31.20
CA SER A 127 -5.33 -10.33 30.71
C SER A 127 -4.24 -9.37 30.21
N HIS A 128 -4.63 -8.15 29.83
CA HIS A 128 -3.72 -7.05 29.50
C HIS A 128 -3.65 -6.05 30.63
N PHE A 129 -2.48 -5.86 31.22
CA PHE A 129 -2.27 -4.77 32.16
C PHE A 129 -2.29 -3.43 31.43
N HIS A 130 -2.88 -2.43 32.08
CA HIS A 130 -3.00 -1.11 31.50
C HIS A 130 -2.99 -0.04 32.59
N ASN A 131 -2.33 1.08 32.29
CA ASN A 131 -2.30 2.25 33.14
C ASN A 131 -3.43 3.19 32.77
N HIS A 132 -4.00 3.82 33.78
CA HIS A 132 -4.90 4.94 33.68
C HIS A 132 -4.26 6.17 34.30
N LEU A 133 -4.16 7.26 33.55
CA LEU A 133 -3.69 8.55 34.05
C LEU A 133 -4.83 9.56 33.89
N VAL A 134 -5.26 10.19 34.97
CA VAL A 134 -6.26 11.26 34.95
C VAL A 134 -5.60 12.52 35.50
N TRP A 135 -5.55 13.58 34.68
CA TRP A 135 -4.92 14.84 35.09
C TRP A 135 -5.79 16.06 34.87
N ASN A 136 -5.45 17.11 35.60
CA ASN A 136 -6.14 18.37 35.60
C ASN A 136 -6.00 19.10 34.25
N SER A 137 -7.05 19.81 33.83
CA SER A 137 -6.98 20.65 32.63
C SER A 137 -6.24 21.97 32.86
N VAL A 138 -5.97 22.35 34.12
CA VAL A 138 -5.40 23.63 34.53
C VAL A 138 -4.09 23.37 35.27
N SER A 139 -3.03 24.09 34.93
CA SER A 139 -1.74 23.94 35.60
C SER A 139 -1.81 24.49 37.03
N MET A 140 -1.13 23.81 37.95
CA MET A 140 -0.96 24.25 39.35
C MET A 140 -0.09 25.49 39.48
N GLU A 141 0.83 25.71 38.54
CA GLU A 141 1.89 26.71 38.65
C GLU A 141 1.42 28.09 38.20
N ASP A 142 0.91 28.19 36.96
CA ASP A 142 0.55 29.46 36.31
C ASP A 142 -0.93 29.53 35.88
N GLY A 143 -1.69 28.45 36.11
CA GLY A 143 -3.09 28.34 35.74
C GLY A 143 -3.35 28.20 34.24
N HIS A 144 -2.36 27.99 33.38
CA HIS A 144 -2.62 27.81 31.94
C HIS A 144 -3.41 26.52 31.68
N LYS A 145 -4.21 26.48 30.60
CA LYS A 145 -4.99 25.28 30.25
C LYS A 145 -4.12 24.30 29.44
N TYR A 146 -4.20 23.02 29.75
CA TYR A 146 -3.56 21.97 28.96
C TYR A 146 -4.18 21.93 27.56
N HIS A 147 -3.39 22.24 26.53
CA HIS A 147 -3.84 22.30 25.15
C HIS A 147 -3.49 21.02 24.39
N SER A 148 -4.44 20.07 24.37
CA SER A 148 -4.35 18.89 23.49
C SER A 148 -5.03 19.20 22.15
N ASN A 149 -4.28 19.19 21.04
CA ASN A 149 -4.87 19.18 19.70
C ASN A 149 -4.73 17.79 19.09
N ALA A 150 -5.67 17.34 18.26
CA ALA A 150 -5.68 15.96 17.75
C ALA A 150 -4.36 15.56 17.05
N ARG A 151 -3.58 16.51 16.54
CA ARG A 151 -2.29 16.25 15.89
C ARG A 151 -1.14 16.10 16.90
N SER A 152 -0.99 17.00 17.87
CA SER A 152 -0.01 16.93 18.95
C SER A 152 -0.28 15.73 19.86
N TYR A 153 -1.57 15.49 20.12
CA TYR A 153 -2.08 14.40 20.93
C TYR A 153 -1.61 13.02 20.44
N TYR A 154 -1.86 12.68 19.17
CA TYR A 154 -1.45 11.38 18.60
C TYR A 154 0.04 11.25 18.32
N THR A 155 0.79 12.36 18.19
CA THR A 155 2.22 12.29 17.86
C THR A 155 3.13 12.40 19.07
N GLU A 156 2.78 13.17 20.10
CA GLU A 156 3.66 13.43 21.24
C GLU A 156 3.48 12.39 22.34
N ILE A 157 2.26 12.20 22.83
CA ILE A 157 1.95 11.23 23.89
C ILE A 157 2.33 9.82 23.46
N ARG A 158 1.96 9.46 22.22
CA ARG A 158 2.33 8.16 21.64
C ARG A 158 3.85 8.02 21.49
N LYS A 159 4.55 9.07 21.05
CA LYS A 159 6.00 9.02 20.90
C LYS A 159 6.68 8.79 22.25
N ILE A 160 6.27 9.51 23.29
CA ILE A 160 6.80 9.32 24.65
C ILE A 160 6.50 7.89 25.15
N SER A 161 5.25 7.41 24.99
CA SER A 161 4.89 6.04 25.36
C SER A 161 5.69 4.99 24.58
N ASP A 162 5.85 5.16 23.27
CA ASP A 162 6.63 4.24 22.42
C ASP A 162 8.13 4.28 22.79
N GLU A 163 8.68 5.45 23.11
CA GLU A 163 10.07 5.58 23.58
C GLU A 163 10.28 4.89 24.93
N LEU A 164 9.34 5.03 25.87
CA LEU A 164 9.36 4.32 27.15
C LEU A 164 9.24 2.81 26.93
N CYS A 165 8.30 2.36 26.11
CA CYS A 165 8.16 0.94 25.79
C CYS A 165 9.45 0.38 25.19
N ARG A 166 10.11 1.09 24.25
CA ARG A 166 11.42 0.69 23.71
C ARG A 166 12.52 0.67 24.76
N LYS A 167 12.57 1.67 25.65
CA LYS A 167 13.54 1.75 26.76
C LYS A 167 13.47 0.51 27.65
N TYR A 168 12.27 0.00 27.91
CA TYR A 168 12.02 -1.19 28.72
C TYR A 168 11.91 -2.50 27.92
N GLY A 169 12.26 -2.49 26.63
CA GLY A 169 12.29 -3.71 25.79
C GLY A 169 10.93 -4.24 25.35
N LEU A 170 9.86 -3.42 25.42
CA LEU A 170 8.49 -3.80 25.08
C LEU A 170 8.14 -3.52 23.61
N SER A 171 7.15 -4.25 23.11
CA SER A 171 6.64 -4.15 21.75
C SER A 171 5.82 -2.88 21.52
N VAL A 172 6.16 -2.16 20.46
CA VAL A 172 5.51 -0.91 20.05
C VAL A 172 4.78 -1.08 18.71
N ILE A 173 3.66 -0.36 18.54
CA ILE A 173 2.93 -0.37 17.27
C ILE A 173 3.71 0.49 16.26
N HIS A 174 4.31 -0.15 15.26
CA HIS A 174 4.92 0.54 14.13
C HIS A 174 3.87 1.23 13.25
N THR A 175 3.58 2.49 13.51
CA THR A 175 2.84 3.33 12.57
C THR A 175 3.75 3.76 11.42
N ASN A 176 3.72 3.00 10.32
CA ASN A 176 3.98 3.61 9.02
C ASN A 176 2.98 4.76 8.86
N GLN A 177 3.44 5.98 8.59
CA GLN A 177 2.66 7.22 8.42
C GLN A 177 1.65 7.16 7.24
N LYS A 178 0.75 6.18 7.22
CA LYS A 178 -0.33 6.05 6.25
C LYS A 178 -1.62 6.18 7.04
N LYS A 179 -2.46 7.15 6.66
CA LYS A 179 -3.80 7.39 7.21
C LYS A 179 -4.46 6.07 7.58
N GLY A 180 -4.86 5.93 8.84
CA GLY A 180 -5.63 4.78 9.32
C GLY A 180 -6.86 4.58 8.44
N MET A 181 -7.10 3.33 8.05
CA MET A 181 -8.28 2.97 7.28
C MET A 181 -9.54 3.23 8.11
N HIS A 182 -10.59 3.76 7.49
CA HIS A 182 -11.86 4.04 8.16
C HIS A 182 -12.42 2.74 8.78
N TYR A 183 -12.90 2.76 10.03
CA TYR A 183 -13.27 1.55 10.78
C TYR A 183 -14.27 0.65 10.03
N ALA A 184 -15.27 1.25 9.38
CA ALA A 184 -16.23 0.51 8.54
C ALA A 184 -15.56 -0.21 7.35
N GLN A 185 -14.50 0.37 6.78
CA GLN A 185 -13.73 -0.22 5.69
C GLN A 185 -12.84 -1.38 6.20
N TRP A 186 -12.20 -1.21 7.35
CA TRP A 186 -11.40 -2.27 7.98
C TRP A 186 -12.28 -3.47 8.38
N LYS A 187 -13.45 -3.21 8.96
CA LYS A 187 -14.43 -4.24 9.33
C LYS A 187 -14.97 -4.98 8.10
N ALA A 188 -15.30 -4.27 7.02
CA ALA A 188 -15.76 -4.89 5.77
C ALA A 188 -14.68 -5.76 5.10
N GLU A 189 -13.41 -5.31 5.07
CA GLU A 189 -12.29 -6.11 4.54
C GLU A 189 -12.00 -7.33 5.43
N LYS A 190 -12.13 -7.23 6.77
CA LYS A 190 -11.97 -8.36 7.69
C LYS A 190 -13.12 -9.38 7.62
N GLU A 191 -14.35 -8.92 7.38
CA GLU A 191 -15.54 -9.74 7.22
C GLU A 191 -15.74 -10.26 5.78
N GLY A 192 -14.83 -9.94 4.84
CA GLY A 192 -14.92 -10.37 3.45
C GLY A 192 -16.08 -9.75 2.66
N LYS A 193 -16.70 -8.68 3.17
CA LYS A 193 -17.85 -8.03 2.51
C LYS A 193 -17.38 -7.25 1.28
N PRO A 194 -18.03 -7.43 0.11
CA PRO A 194 -17.66 -6.71 -1.10
C PRO A 194 -17.89 -5.20 -0.93
N THR A 195 -16.80 -4.44 -0.89
CA THR A 195 -16.81 -2.98 -0.99
C THR A 195 -16.69 -2.53 -2.45
N TRP A 196 -17.09 -1.30 -2.73
CA TRP A 196 -16.88 -0.71 -4.05
C TRP A 196 -15.40 -0.72 -4.47
N ARG A 197 -14.45 -0.56 -3.53
CA ARG A 197 -13.02 -0.65 -3.83
C ARG A 197 -12.61 -2.06 -4.23
N THR A 198 -13.14 -3.08 -3.58
CA THR A 198 -12.83 -4.48 -3.93
C THR A 198 -13.41 -4.86 -5.28
N ALA A 199 -14.58 -4.35 -5.65
CA ALA A 199 -15.16 -4.54 -6.99
C ALA A 199 -14.24 -3.92 -8.06
N ILE A 200 -13.86 -2.65 -7.91
CA ILE A 200 -12.95 -1.97 -8.84
C ILE A 200 -11.59 -2.68 -8.93
N ARG A 201 -11.02 -3.10 -7.79
CA ARG A 201 -9.76 -3.87 -7.77
C ARG A 201 -9.89 -5.23 -8.48
N ALA A 202 -11.05 -5.87 -8.41
CA ALA A 202 -11.30 -7.14 -9.08
C ALA A 202 -11.43 -6.93 -10.59
N ASP A 203 -12.19 -5.92 -11.01
CA ASP A 203 -12.31 -5.55 -12.42
C ASP A 203 -10.97 -5.18 -13.03
N ILE A 204 -10.16 -4.35 -12.36
CA ILE A 204 -8.80 -4.03 -12.82
C ILE A 204 -7.97 -5.30 -12.98
N ARG A 205 -8.00 -6.23 -12.02
CA ARG A 205 -7.25 -7.48 -12.11
C ARG A 205 -7.70 -8.34 -13.29
N GLU A 206 -9.00 -8.40 -13.55
CA GLU A 206 -9.56 -9.19 -14.65
C GLU A 206 -9.26 -8.54 -16.02
N SER A 207 -9.43 -7.22 -16.12
CA SER A 207 -9.10 -6.46 -17.34
C SER A 207 -7.61 -6.54 -17.68
N VAL A 208 -6.72 -6.56 -16.68
CA VAL A 208 -5.28 -6.78 -16.89
C VAL A 208 -5.00 -8.19 -17.46
N LYS A 209 -5.75 -9.23 -17.05
CA LYS A 209 -5.55 -10.59 -17.59
C LYS A 209 -5.88 -10.70 -19.07
N VAL A 210 -6.80 -9.89 -19.59
CA VAL A 210 -7.19 -9.91 -21.01
C VAL A 210 -6.42 -8.87 -21.85
N SER A 211 -5.87 -7.84 -21.22
CA SER A 211 -5.19 -6.73 -21.91
C SER A 211 -3.68 -6.90 -22.03
N TYR A 212 -3.11 -6.59 -23.19
CA TYR A 212 -1.67 -6.65 -23.46
C TYR A 212 -1.05 -5.26 -23.65
N SER A 213 -1.87 -4.23 -23.57
CA SER A 213 -1.56 -2.85 -23.91
C SER A 213 -2.35 -1.92 -22.98
N TRP A 214 -1.84 -0.71 -22.72
CA TRP A 214 -2.55 0.25 -21.86
C TRP A 214 -3.88 0.70 -22.48
N THR A 215 -3.89 0.95 -23.79
CA THR A 215 -5.10 1.30 -24.55
C THR A 215 -6.11 0.16 -24.54
N GLN A 216 -5.68 -1.09 -24.69
CA GLN A 216 -6.56 -2.24 -24.59
C GLN A 216 -7.19 -2.35 -23.18
N PHE A 217 -6.40 -2.11 -22.14
CA PHE A 217 -6.88 -2.10 -20.76
C PHE A 217 -7.94 -1.01 -20.50
N VAL A 218 -7.71 0.21 -21.00
CA VAL A 218 -8.67 1.30 -20.88
C VAL A 218 -9.99 0.94 -21.58
N LYS A 219 -9.93 0.41 -22.81
CA LYS A 219 -11.10 0.02 -23.59
C LYS A 219 -11.89 -1.13 -22.95
N GLU A 220 -11.21 -2.11 -22.39
CA GLU A 220 -11.83 -3.20 -21.62
C GLU A 220 -12.55 -2.67 -20.37
N MET A 221 -11.93 -1.73 -19.66
CA MET A 221 -12.56 -1.08 -18.50
C MET A 221 -13.76 -0.21 -18.92
N GLU A 222 -13.68 0.51 -20.04
CA GLU A 222 -14.80 1.28 -20.60
C GLU A 222 -15.97 0.38 -21.00
N THR A 223 -15.70 -0.80 -21.56
CA THR A 223 -16.72 -1.81 -21.90
C THR A 223 -17.47 -2.29 -20.64
N ARG A 224 -16.79 -2.30 -19.49
CA ARG A 224 -17.39 -2.58 -18.17
C ARG A 224 -18.09 -1.36 -17.54
N GLY A 225 -18.21 -0.27 -18.27
CA GLY A 225 -18.91 0.96 -17.87
C GLY A 225 -18.08 1.95 -17.04
N TYR A 226 -16.74 1.80 -17.01
CA TYR A 226 -15.87 2.76 -16.34
C TYR A 226 -15.55 3.96 -17.24
N THR A 227 -15.52 5.16 -16.64
CA THR A 227 -15.12 6.39 -17.37
C THR A 227 -13.82 6.95 -16.81
N TRP A 228 -12.92 7.36 -17.71
CA TRP A 228 -11.59 7.83 -17.35
C TRP A 228 -11.47 9.35 -17.42
N ARG A 229 -10.65 9.90 -16.53
CA ARG A 229 -10.29 11.33 -16.53
C ARG A 229 -8.77 11.47 -16.58
N THR A 230 -8.27 11.87 -17.74
CA THR A 230 -6.83 12.02 -18.07
C THR A 230 -6.37 13.49 -18.05
N ASP A 231 -7.28 14.44 -17.84
CA ASP A 231 -7.07 15.90 -17.87
C ASP A 231 -6.22 16.46 -16.71
N ARG A 232 -5.81 15.62 -15.76
CA ARG A 232 -5.10 16.03 -14.53
C ARG A 232 -3.82 15.21 -14.34
N LYS A 233 -2.92 15.74 -13.48
CA LYS A 233 -1.65 15.09 -13.05
C LYS A 233 -1.80 13.63 -12.58
N TYR A 234 -2.97 13.21 -12.14
CA TYR A 234 -3.23 11.84 -11.67
C TYR A 234 -4.45 11.26 -12.34
N LEU A 235 -4.26 10.09 -12.97
CA LEU A 235 -5.33 9.35 -13.61
C LEU A 235 -6.42 8.95 -12.61
N SER A 236 -7.66 9.25 -12.99
CA SER A 236 -8.85 8.98 -12.17
C SER A 236 -9.90 8.23 -12.98
N LEU A 237 -10.63 7.32 -12.32
CA LEU A 237 -11.69 6.51 -12.91
C LEU A 237 -13.01 6.71 -12.15
N LYS A 238 -14.13 6.54 -12.84
CA LYS A 238 -15.48 6.59 -12.26
C LYS A 238 -16.23 5.31 -12.65
N ALA A 239 -16.80 4.63 -11.66
CA ALA A 239 -17.55 3.39 -11.83
C ALA A 239 -19.02 3.64 -12.25
N PRO A 240 -19.73 2.63 -12.82
CA PRO A 240 -21.06 2.79 -13.42
C PRO A 240 -22.20 3.28 -12.50
N ALA A 241 -21.98 3.38 -11.20
CA ALA A 241 -22.99 3.82 -10.22
C ALA A 241 -22.44 4.85 -9.22
N MET A 242 -21.34 5.51 -9.57
CA MET A 242 -20.68 6.48 -8.68
C MET A 242 -20.75 7.89 -9.24
N GLU A 243 -21.03 8.87 -8.39
CA GLU A 243 -21.03 10.28 -8.78
C GLU A 243 -19.61 10.85 -8.93
N ARG A 244 -18.65 10.34 -8.15
CA ARG A 244 -17.30 10.94 -8.02
C ARG A 244 -16.21 10.10 -8.68
N TYR A 245 -15.23 10.79 -9.25
CA TYR A 245 -13.99 10.18 -9.75
C TYR A 245 -13.07 9.77 -8.60
N ILE A 246 -12.44 8.61 -8.77
CA ILE A 246 -11.53 7.98 -7.82
C ILE A 246 -10.14 7.92 -8.44
N ARG A 247 -9.13 8.37 -7.71
CA ARG A 247 -7.74 8.25 -8.15
C ARG A 247 -7.27 6.81 -8.02
N LEU A 248 -6.54 6.29 -9.01
CA LEU A 248 -5.97 4.95 -8.98
C LEU A 248 -5.15 4.66 -7.70
N ARG A 249 -4.31 5.62 -7.27
CA ARG A 249 -3.52 5.50 -6.01
C ARG A 249 -4.38 5.32 -4.76
N SER A 250 -5.64 5.75 -4.77
CA SER A 250 -6.54 5.60 -3.62
C SER A 250 -7.13 4.19 -3.49
N LEU A 251 -6.97 3.35 -4.52
CA LEU A 251 -7.31 1.93 -4.48
C LEU A 251 -6.29 1.11 -3.68
N GLY A 252 -5.16 1.68 -3.24
CA GLY A 252 -4.18 1.00 -2.39
C GLY A 252 -2.82 0.82 -3.07
N LYS A 253 -1.88 0.21 -2.34
CA LYS A 253 -0.54 -0.12 -2.85
C LYS A 253 -0.66 -1.14 -4.00
N GLY A 254 0.08 -0.97 -5.09
CA GLY A 254 0.00 -1.87 -6.26
C GLY A 254 -0.98 -1.42 -7.35
N TYR A 255 -1.81 -0.40 -7.11
CA TYR A 255 -2.84 0.06 -8.05
C TYR A 255 -2.55 1.44 -8.64
N SER A 256 -1.31 1.94 -8.55
CA SER A 256 -0.93 3.13 -9.32
C SER A 256 -0.85 2.83 -10.81
N GLU A 257 -0.95 3.87 -11.64
CA GLU A 257 -0.87 3.71 -13.10
C GLU A 257 0.41 2.98 -13.55
N MET A 258 1.56 3.31 -12.96
CA MET A 258 2.83 2.64 -13.27
C MET A 258 2.79 1.15 -12.90
N GLU A 259 2.24 0.80 -11.73
CA GLU A 259 2.14 -0.59 -11.29
C GLU A 259 1.18 -1.40 -12.18
N ILE A 260 0.04 -0.82 -12.58
CA ILE A 260 -0.90 -1.49 -13.49
C ILE A 260 -0.28 -1.67 -14.88
N ARG A 261 0.44 -0.67 -15.39
CA ARG A 261 1.21 -0.80 -16.65
C ARG A 261 2.24 -1.93 -16.55
N GLU A 262 2.94 -2.05 -15.43
CA GLU A 262 3.82 -3.20 -15.20
C GLU A 262 3.06 -4.53 -15.21
N TRP A 263 1.86 -4.59 -14.61
CA TRP A 263 1.08 -5.83 -14.59
C TRP A 263 0.63 -6.26 -15.99
N ILE A 264 0.29 -5.31 -16.86
CA ILE A 264 -0.08 -5.57 -18.26
C ILE A 264 1.13 -6.12 -19.04
N LEU A 265 2.32 -5.55 -18.79
CA LEU A 265 3.58 -5.96 -19.45
C LEU A 265 4.16 -7.26 -18.88
N ARG A 266 3.73 -7.69 -17.69
CA ARG A 266 4.17 -8.96 -17.12
C ARG A 266 3.67 -10.09 -18.03
N PRO A 267 4.56 -11.03 -18.41
CA PRO A 267 4.13 -12.23 -19.11
C PRO A 267 3.04 -12.87 -18.26
N LYS A 268 1.86 -13.08 -18.87
CA LYS A 268 0.72 -13.78 -18.26
C LYS A 268 1.04 -15.27 -18.15
N ILE A 269 2.10 -15.56 -17.42
CA ILE A 269 2.45 -16.87 -16.88
C ILE A 269 1.26 -17.23 -16.02
N ARG A 270 0.40 -18.13 -16.51
CA ARG A 270 -0.73 -18.65 -15.73
C ARG A 270 -0.16 -19.07 -14.37
N GLU A 271 -0.82 -18.73 -13.26
CA GLU A 271 -0.37 -19.13 -11.90
C GLU A 271 -0.08 -20.64 -11.79
N THR A 272 -0.66 -21.43 -12.71
CA THR A 272 -0.31 -22.83 -12.97
C THR A 272 1.17 -23.09 -13.24
N GLU A 273 1.95 -22.17 -13.84
CA GLU A 273 3.38 -22.37 -14.16
C GLU A 273 4.30 -22.19 -12.95
N LYS A 274 3.99 -21.27 -12.02
CA LYS A 274 4.74 -21.14 -10.76
C LYS A 274 4.46 -22.32 -9.82
N ALA A 275 3.20 -22.72 -9.71
CA ALA A 275 2.81 -23.94 -9.02
C ALA A 275 3.45 -25.17 -9.69
N TYR A 276 3.45 -25.24 -11.03
CA TYR A 276 4.06 -26.34 -11.78
C TYR A 276 5.59 -26.38 -11.66
N MET A 277 6.30 -25.26 -11.57
CA MET A 277 7.75 -25.26 -11.32
C MET A 277 8.11 -25.78 -9.92
N GLN A 278 7.32 -25.43 -8.89
CA GLN A 278 7.49 -25.98 -7.55
C GLN A 278 7.12 -27.48 -7.49
N TRP A 279 6.03 -27.90 -8.15
CA TRP A 279 5.59 -29.29 -8.22
C TRP A 279 6.50 -30.17 -9.11
N SER A 280 7.09 -29.61 -10.16
CA SER A 280 7.98 -30.32 -11.09
C SER A 280 9.32 -30.70 -10.45
N LYS A 281 9.80 -29.93 -9.47
CA LYS A 281 11.02 -30.28 -8.71
C LYS A 281 10.83 -31.51 -7.82
N GLN A 282 9.59 -31.91 -7.52
CA GLN A 282 9.25 -33.06 -6.68
C GLN A 282 8.89 -34.34 -7.48
N ARG A 283 8.91 -34.31 -8.82
CA ARG A 283 8.55 -35.48 -9.63
C ARG A 283 9.71 -36.47 -9.74
N LYS A 284 9.56 -37.66 -9.14
CA LYS A 284 10.36 -38.84 -9.51
C LYS A 284 10.14 -39.12 -11.01
N LYS A 285 11.23 -39.22 -11.77
CA LYS A 285 11.17 -39.60 -13.20
C LYS A 285 10.51 -40.98 -13.29
N ARG A 286 9.43 -41.09 -14.08
CA ARG A 286 8.75 -42.36 -14.32
C ARG A 286 9.51 -43.11 -15.39
N THR A 287 9.88 -44.35 -15.13
CA THR A 287 10.66 -45.19 -16.03
C THR A 287 9.93 -46.53 -16.26
N GLY A 288 10.22 -47.21 -17.37
CA GLY A 288 9.61 -48.50 -17.71
C GLY A 288 8.12 -48.42 -18.06
N LEU A 289 7.35 -49.43 -17.64
CA LEU A 289 5.92 -49.59 -17.95
C LEU A 289 5.04 -48.39 -17.56
N GLN A 290 5.41 -47.66 -16.49
CA GLN A 290 4.69 -46.45 -16.09
C GLN A 290 4.82 -45.31 -17.12
N ALA A 291 5.96 -45.21 -17.82
CA ALA A 291 6.15 -44.22 -18.86
C ALA A 291 5.33 -44.57 -20.12
N LEU A 292 5.28 -45.87 -20.47
CA LEU A 292 4.49 -46.39 -21.59
C LEU A 292 2.99 -46.14 -21.41
N TYR A 293 2.44 -46.47 -20.25
CA TYR A 293 1.02 -46.23 -19.96
C TYR A 293 0.68 -44.73 -19.93
N TYR A 294 1.60 -43.89 -19.45
CA TYR A 294 1.40 -42.44 -19.50
C TYR A 294 1.44 -41.89 -20.93
N SER A 295 2.37 -42.35 -21.79
CA SER A 295 2.38 -41.93 -23.19
C SER A 295 1.10 -42.36 -23.91
N TYR A 296 0.62 -43.58 -23.63
CA TYR A 296 -0.63 -44.10 -24.19
C TYR A 296 -1.83 -43.22 -23.81
N LEU A 297 -1.95 -42.82 -22.54
CA LEU A 297 -3.05 -41.95 -22.07
C LEU A 297 -3.02 -40.53 -22.67
N TYR A 298 -1.84 -40.00 -23.03
CA TYR A 298 -1.74 -38.74 -23.79
C TYR A 298 -2.14 -38.92 -25.26
N GLN A 299 -1.85 -40.09 -25.84
CA GLN A 299 -2.18 -40.41 -27.24
C GLN A 299 -3.68 -40.65 -27.41
N MET A 300 -4.32 -41.24 -26.39
CA MET A 300 -5.77 -41.43 -26.28
C MET A 300 -6.54 -40.15 -25.90
N GLY A 301 -5.87 -39.00 -25.75
CA GLY A 301 -6.52 -37.72 -25.47
C GLY A 301 -7.08 -37.54 -24.05
N VAL A 302 -6.94 -38.55 -23.18
CA VAL A 302 -7.35 -38.50 -21.76
C VAL A 302 -6.59 -37.41 -21.01
N PHE A 303 -5.33 -37.18 -21.37
CA PHE A 303 -4.55 -36.03 -20.93
C PHE A 303 -4.33 -35.02 -22.06
N GLN A 304 -4.73 -33.77 -21.85
CA GLN A 304 -4.51 -32.72 -22.83
C GLN A 304 -3.03 -32.29 -22.87
N LYS A 305 -2.45 -32.21 -24.08
CA LYS A 305 -1.10 -31.66 -24.27
C LYS A 305 -1.10 -30.18 -23.85
N LYS A 306 -0.15 -29.79 -22.99
CA LYS A 306 0.02 -28.38 -22.60
C LYS A 306 0.35 -27.53 -23.83
N PRO A 307 -0.15 -26.27 -23.91
CA PRO A 307 0.26 -25.36 -24.96
C PRO A 307 1.77 -25.11 -24.86
N LYS A 308 2.46 -25.10 -26.00
CA LYS A 308 3.90 -24.83 -26.06
C LYS A 308 4.16 -23.38 -25.62
N HIS A 309 5.25 -23.19 -24.89
CA HIS A 309 5.73 -21.90 -24.41
C HIS A 309 5.73 -20.85 -25.55
N ILE A 310 5.15 -19.67 -25.29
CA ILE A 310 5.12 -18.57 -26.27
C ILE A 310 6.58 -18.14 -26.58
N PRO A 311 7.03 -18.17 -27.86
CA PRO A 311 8.40 -17.81 -28.23
C PRO A 311 8.81 -16.41 -27.73
N TYR A 312 10.10 -16.21 -27.48
CA TYR A 312 10.63 -14.92 -27.00
C TYR A 312 10.28 -13.76 -27.95
N GLU A 313 10.32 -14.01 -29.25
CA GLU A 313 9.98 -13.04 -30.32
C GLU A 313 8.58 -12.47 -30.13
N VAL A 314 7.57 -13.34 -29.91
CA VAL A 314 6.18 -12.94 -29.63
C VAL A 314 6.05 -12.12 -28.33
N ARG A 315 6.89 -12.39 -27.32
CA ARG A 315 6.92 -11.61 -26.07
C ARG A 315 7.55 -10.23 -26.23
N GLU A 316 8.54 -10.08 -27.11
CA GLU A 316 9.12 -8.79 -27.45
C GLU A 316 8.10 -7.92 -28.21
N ASP A 317 7.37 -8.52 -29.15
CA ASP A 317 6.35 -7.83 -29.94
C ASP A 317 5.20 -7.32 -29.08
N ILE A 318 4.77 -8.09 -28.07
CA ILE A 318 3.79 -7.64 -27.07
C ILE A 318 4.26 -6.36 -26.34
N ARG A 319 5.55 -6.25 -26.00
CA ARG A 319 6.08 -5.04 -25.31
C ARG A 319 6.12 -3.81 -26.23
N ARG A 320 6.25 -4.02 -27.54
CA ARG A 320 6.31 -2.95 -28.54
C ARG A 320 4.92 -2.60 -29.12
N LEU A 321 3.87 -3.34 -28.76
CA LEU A 321 2.51 -3.19 -29.31
C LEU A 321 1.96 -1.76 -29.18
N ASP A 322 2.06 -1.16 -28.00
CA ASP A 322 1.59 0.22 -27.77
C ASP A 322 2.32 1.24 -28.67
N GLN A 323 3.60 1.02 -28.95
CA GLN A 323 4.37 1.86 -29.87
C GLN A 323 3.89 1.68 -31.31
N ARG A 324 3.55 0.45 -31.71
CA ARG A 324 3.02 0.14 -33.05
C ARG A 324 1.64 0.74 -33.28
N ILE A 325 0.77 0.68 -32.28
CA ILE A 325 -0.57 1.31 -32.33
C ILE A 325 -0.42 2.81 -32.54
N ALA A 326 0.43 3.48 -31.76
CA ALA A 326 0.66 4.92 -31.90
C ALA A 326 1.23 5.30 -33.29
N GLN A 327 2.05 4.43 -33.89
CA GLN A 327 2.57 4.61 -35.25
C GLN A 327 1.48 4.50 -36.31
N ILE A 328 0.59 3.50 -36.19
CA ILE A 328 -0.54 3.33 -37.11
C ILE A 328 -1.52 4.50 -36.99
N GLU A 329 -1.86 4.92 -35.77
CA GLU A 329 -2.74 6.08 -35.54
C GLU A 329 -2.13 7.36 -36.14
N PHE A 330 -0.81 7.54 -36.04
CA PHE A 330 -0.11 8.67 -36.66
C PHE A 330 -0.20 8.63 -38.19
N LEU A 331 0.07 7.47 -38.80
CA LEU A 331 -0.01 7.28 -40.24
C LEU A 331 -1.43 7.51 -40.77
N GLN A 332 -2.44 6.99 -40.06
CA GLN A 332 -3.85 7.21 -40.39
C GLN A 332 -4.25 8.68 -40.26
N LYS A 333 -3.78 9.38 -39.22
CA LYS A 333 -4.13 10.79 -39.02
C LYS A 333 -3.56 11.71 -40.11
N GLN A 334 -2.44 11.33 -40.71
CA GLN A 334 -1.76 12.12 -41.75
C GLN A 334 -1.96 11.55 -43.17
N ASP A 335 -2.80 10.51 -43.32
CA ASP A 335 -3.03 9.79 -44.58
C ASP A 335 -1.75 9.35 -45.30
N ILE A 336 -0.76 8.87 -44.53
CA ILE A 336 0.54 8.42 -45.05
C ILE A 336 0.51 6.91 -45.28
N SER A 337 0.71 6.48 -46.51
CA SER A 337 0.76 5.07 -46.92
C SER A 337 2.15 4.61 -47.37
N THR A 338 3.03 5.53 -47.79
CA THR A 338 4.39 5.19 -48.27
C THR A 338 5.50 5.89 -47.47
N ILE A 339 6.71 5.30 -47.49
CA ILE A 339 7.91 5.89 -46.88
C ILE A 339 8.26 7.23 -47.56
N GLU A 340 8.03 7.34 -48.87
CA GLU A 340 8.25 8.59 -49.61
C GLU A 340 7.30 9.69 -49.13
N GLN A 341 6.01 9.38 -48.93
CA GLN A 341 5.06 10.32 -48.33
C GLN A 341 5.50 10.75 -46.93
N LEU A 342 6.02 9.83 -46.11
CA LEU A 342 6.55 10.14 -44.79
C LEU A 342 7.75 11.11 -44.83
N ARG A 343 8.61 10.99 -45.86
CA ARG A 343 9.74 11.91 -46.09
C ARG A 343 9.27 13.28 -46.59
N THR A 344 8.31 13.31 -47.51
CA THR A 344 7.73 14.58 -48.00
C THR A 344 7.00 15.33 -46.89
N PHE A 345 6.35 14.63 -45.96
CA PHE A 345 5.76 15.22 -44.76
C PHE A 345 6.82 15.78 -43.80
N ARG A 346 7.97 15.11 -43.67
CA ARG A 346 9.05 15.49 -42.75
C ARG A 346 9.81 16.73 -43.22
N HIS A 347 10.09 16.86 -44.52
CA HIS A 347 10.91 17.94 -45.07
C HIS A 347 10.44 19.38 -44.70
N PRO A 348 9.16 19.76 -44.86
CA PRO A 348 8.69 21.11 -44.48
C PRO A 348 8.76 21.33 -42.96
N LEU A 349 8.58 20.29 -42.15
CA LEU A 349 8.71 20.38 -40.69
C LEU A 349 10.16 20.60 -40.25
N GLU A 350 11.12 19.96 -40.91
CA GLU A 350 12.56 20.18 -40.70
C GLU A 350 12.98 21.60 -41.09
N GLU A 351 12.45 22.13 -42.19
CA GLU A 351 12.69 23.49 -42.64
C GLU A 351 12.10 24.53 -41.68
N GLN A 352 10.84 24.35 -41.25
CA GLN A 352 10.21 25.19 -40.22
C GLN A 352 11.00 25.15 -38.90
N MET A 353 11.49 23.98 -38.51
CA MET A 353 12.34 23.82 -37.33
C MET A 353 13.65 24.61 -37.46
N ALA A 354 14.30 24.58 -38.63
CA ALA A 354 15.51 25.35 -38.90
C ALA A 354 15.25 26.86 -38.85
N GLN A 355 14.13 27.33 -39.42
CA GLN A 355 13.72 28.73 -39.38
C GLN A 355 13.46 29.20 -37.94
N LEU A 356 12.70 28.43 -37.15
CA LEU A 356 12.43 28.73 -35.73
C LEU A 356 13.70 28.75 -34.88
N LEU A 357 14.68 27.87 -35.18
CA LEU A 357 16.00 27.88 -34.53
C LEU A 357 16.78 29.16 -34.84
N LEU A 358 16.75 29.64 -36.09
CA LEU A 358 17.39 30.89 -36.50
C LEU A 358 16.71 32.09 -35.86
N GLU A 359 15.37 32.15 -35.86
CA GLU A 359 14.60 33.22 -35.22
C GLU A 359 14.89 33.27 -33.72
N ARG A 360 14.85 32.13 -33.04
CA ARG A 360 15.18 32.03 -31.61
C ARG A 360 16.62 32.48 -31.32
N ARG A 361 17.58 32.13 -32.16
CA ARG A 361 18.99 32.57 -32.01
C ARG A 361 19.13 34.08 -32.17
N LYS A 362 18.40 34.69 -33.10
CA LYS A 362 18.34 36.16 -33.28
C LYS A 362 17.67 36.85 -32.08
N LEU A 363 16.58 36.29 -31.58
CA LEU A 363 15.84 36.84 -30.43
C LEU A 363 16.66 36.77 -29.14
N TYR A 364 17.42 35.70 -28.91
CA TYR A 364 18.34 35.64 -27.76
C TYR A 364 19.42 36.74 -27.80
N ARG A 365 19.86 37.16 -28.99
CA ARG A 365 20.87 38.21 -29.16
C ARG A 365 20.31 39.63 -29.08
N SER A 366 19.06 39.82 -29.53
CA SER A 366 18.43 41.15 -29.63
C SER A 366 17.54 41.49 -28.43
N GLN A 367 16.74 40.54 -27.93
CA GLN A 367 15.76 40.73 -26.85
C GLN A 367 15.65 39.47 -25.97
N PRO A 368 16.64 39.21 -25.09
CA PRO A 368 16.60 38.07 -24.19
C PRO A 368 15.39 38.17 -23.24
N GLY A 369 14.53 37.14 -23.26
CA GLY A 369 13.39 37.01 -22.33
C GLY A 369 12.01 37.37 -22.89
N CYS A 370 11.88 37.74 -24.17
CA CYS A 370 10.59 38.06 -24.77
C CYS A 370 9.63 36.85 -24.83
N ASP A 371 8.32 37.11 -24.76
CA ASP A 371 7.29 36.07 -24.82
C ASP A 371 7.31 35.28 -26.14
N ARG A 372 7.86 35.86 -27.21
CA ARG A 372 8.06 35.18 -28.49
C ARG A 372 8.99 33.96 -28.36
N ILE A 373 10.02 33.99 -27.50
CA ILE A 373 10.91 32.84 -27.27
C ILE A 373 10.14 31.67 -26.62
N ARG A 374 9.20 31.97 -25.71
CA ARG A 374 8.33 30.95 -25.10
C ARG A 374 7.40 30.32 -26.14
N LYS A 375 6.77 31.13 -27.00
CA LYS A 375 5.92 30.65 -28.09
C LYS A 375 6.68 29.75 -29.07
N ILE A 376 7.85 30.19 -29.52
CA ILE A 376 8.74 29.39 -30.39
C ILE A 376 9.12 28.05 -29.71
N THR A 377 9.36 28.05 -28.40
CA THR A 377 9.72 26.82 -27.67
C THR A 377 8.58 25.80 -27.67
N GLU A 378 7.33 26.24 -27.56
CA GLU A 378 6.16 25.35 -27.62
C GLU A 378 5.88 24.86 -29.05
N GLU A 379 6.01 25.73 -30.05
CA GLU A 379 5.90 25.36 -31.48
C GLU A 379 6.95 24.30 -31.86
N MET A 380 8.21 24.53 -31.47
CA MET A 380 9.31 23.57 -31.68
C MET A 380 9.06 22.23 -31.00
N LYS A 381 8.34 22.20 -29.88
CA LYS A 381 8.07 20.96 -29.12
C LYS A 381 7.09 20.06 -29.87
N GLN A 382 6.07 20.64 -30.51
CA GLN A 382 5.14 19.88 -31.36
C GLN A 382 5.85 19.36 -32.61
N ILE A 383 6.59 20.22 -33.31
CA ILE A 383 7.34 19.84 -34.52
C ILE A 383 8.36 18.72 -34.23
N ARG A 384 9.11 18.82 -33.12
CA ARG A 384 10.04 17.75 -32.69
C ARG A 384 9.36 16.42 -32.43
N LYS A 385 8.13 16.43 -31.91
CA LYS A 385 7.37 15.22 -31.63
C LYS A 385 7.02 14.50 -32.93
N ASP A 386 6.56 15.26 -33.92
CA ASP A 386 6.12 14.71 -35.21
C ASP A 386 7.31 14.24 -36.06
N ILE A 387 8.42 14.99 -36.08
CA ILE A 387 9.70 14.56 -36.71
C ILE A 387 10.22 13.26 -36.07
N ARG A 388 10.19 13.18 -34.72
CA ARG A 388 10.65 11.98 -34.01
C ARG A 388 9.79 10.76 -34.34
N MET A 389 8.47 10.93 -34.40
CA MET A 389 7.55 9.84 -34.75
C MET A 389 7.81 9.35 -36.18
N SER A 390 7.99 10.27 -37.14
CA SER A 390 8.35 9.95 -38.52
C SER A 390 9.66 9.14 -38.62
N LEU A 391 10.73 9.58 -37.95
CA LEU A 391 12.01 8.86 -37.93
C LEU A 391 11.90 7.47 -37.29
N GLN A 392 11.11 7.33 -36.23
CA GLN A 392 10.86 6.03 -35.60
C GLN A 392 10.13 5.09 -36.55
N ILE A 393 9.08 5.56 -37.23
CA ILE A 393 8.33 4.76 -38.20
C ILE A 393 9.26 4.27 -39.32
N GLU A 394 10.09 5.14 -39.88
CA GLU A 394 11.04 4.78 -40.95
C GLU A 394 12.07 3.73 -40.48
N HIS A 395 12.64 3.90 -39.28
CA HIS A 395 13.58 2.91 -38.73
C HIS A 395 12.91 1.55 -38.50
N TYR A 396 11.70 1.56 -37.94
CA TYR A 396 11.01 0.33 -37.60
C TYR A 396 10.37 -0.38 -38.79
N SER A 397 9.98 0.32 -39.86
CA SER A 397 9.45 -0.33 -41.07
C SER A 397 10.47 -1.28 -41.68
N VAL A 398 11.74 -0.86 -41.76
CA VAL A 398 12.86 -1.68 -42.23
C VAL A 398 13.10 -2.90 -41.32
N GLU A 399 13.06 -2.71 -40.00
CA GLU A 399 13.18 -3.83 -39.05
C GLU A 399 12.03 -4.85 -39.21
N MET A 400 10.80 -4.35 -39.42
CA MET A 400 9.60 -5.19 -39.58
C MET A 400 9.60 -5.97 -40.89
N GLU A 401 9.93 -5.35 -42.02
CA GLU A 401 10.05 -6.05 -43.31
C GLU A 401 11.06 -7.19 -43.23
N ARG A 402 12.23 -6.94 -42.62
CA ARG A 402 13.25 -7.97 -42.42
C ARG A 402 12.73 -9.13 -41.56
N ARG A 403 12.01 -8.84 -40.48
CA ARG A 403 11.43 -9.88 -39.60
C ARG A 403 10.33 -10.69 -40.31
N LEU A 404 9.46 -10.04 -41.07
CA LEU A 404 8.40 -10.70 -41.84
C LEU A 404 8.98 -11.64 -42.89
N LYS A 405 10.03 -11.21 -43.60
CA LYS A 405 10.74 -12.04 -44.58
C LYS A 405 11.38 -13.27 -43.92
N GLN A 406 12.07 -13.09 -42.80
CA GLN A 406 12.64 -14.22 -42.03
C GLN A 406 11.57 -15.19 -41.50
N ALA A 407 10.40 -14.69 -41.11
CA ALA A 407 9.29 -15.53 -40.67
C ALA A 407 8.69 -16.34 -41.83
N GLN A 408 8.55 -15.75 -43.01
CA GLN A 408 8.11 -16.44 -44.23
C GLN A 408 9.09 -17.55 -44.64
N GLU A 409 10.39 -17.23 -44.70
CA GLU A 409 11.46 -18.20 -45.01
C GLU A 409 11.46 -19.39 -44.03
N ARG A 410 11.23 -19.13 -42.73
CA ARG A 410 11.10 -20.19 -41.71
C ARG A 410 9.87 -21.06 -41.92
N MET A 411 8.72 -20.48 -42.29
CA MET A 411 7.50 -21.25 -42.57
C MET A 411 7.66 -22.11 -43.82
N GLU A 412 8.31 -21.59 -44.87
CA GLU A 412 8.61 -22.35 -46.08
C GLU A 412 9.60 -23.49 -45.82
N HIS A 413 10.64 -23.25 -45.01
CA HIS A 413 11.60 -24.29 -44.64
C HIS A 413 10.95 -25.37 -43.76
N ALA A 414 10.11 -24.99 -42.80
CA ALA A 414 9.37 -25.93 -41.97
C ALA A 414 8.35 -26.75 -42.78
N GLY A 415 7.70 -26.13 -43.77
CA GLY A 415 6.82 -26.82 -44.73
C GLY A 415 7.57 -27.86 -45.55
N LYS A 416 8.73 -27.49 -46.11
CA LYS A 416 9.61 -28.40 -46.87
C LYS A 416 10.13 -29.57 -46.03
N GLU A 417 10.53 -29.32 -44.78
CA GLU A 417 10.94 -30.38 -43.85
C GLU A 417 9.79 -31.32 -43.45
N SER A 418 8.57 -30.79 -43.32
CA SER A 418 7.39 -31.62 -43.04
C SER A 418 7.02 -32.52 -44.22
N MET A 419 7.12 -32.01 -45.46
CA MET A 419 6.91 -32.80 -46.67
C MET A 419 7.98 -33.88 -46.86
N GLN A 420 9.27 -33.56 -46.61
CA GLN A 420 10.35 -34.55 -46.68
C GLN A 420 10.21 -35.66 -45.62
N LYS A 421 9.71 -35.33 -44.43
CA LYS A 421 9.40 -36.33 -43.39
C LYS A 421 8.20 -37.20 -43.78
N GLU A 422 7.17 -36.65 -44.40
CA GLU A 422 6.04 -37.44 -44.91
C GLU A 422 6.43 -38.35 -46.09
N GLU A 423 7.34 -37.91 -46.97
CA GLU A 423 7.90 -38.75 -48.05
C GLU A 423 8.79 -39.88 -47.51
N GLN A 424 9.62 -39.62 -46.49
CA GLN A 424 10.43 -40.66 -45.83
C GLN A 424 9.58 -41.70 -45.08
N ILE A 425 8.43 -41.30 -44.53
CA ILE A 425 7.49 -42.21 -43.86
C ILE A 425 6.72 -43.10 -44.85
N LYS A 426 6.57 -42.68 -46.12
CA LYS A 426 5.91 -43.47 -47.18
C LYS A 426 6.82 -44.51 -47.85
N GLN A 427 8.14 -44.50 -47.61
CA GLN A 427 9.08 -45.41 -48.28
C GLN A 427 9.36 -46.81 -47.65
N PRO A 428 8.84 -47.25 -46.48
CA PRO A 428 9.17 -48.60 -45.98
C PRO A 428 8.17 -49.71 -46.37
N TYR A 429 7.22 -49.49 -47.31
CA TYR A 429 6.20 -50.49 -47.69
C TYR A 429 6.28 -51.00 -49.14
N MET A 430 7.43 -50.88 -49.82
CA MET A 430 7.61 -51.45 -51.17
C MET A 430 8.98 -52.14 -51.30
N ARG A 431 9.21 -53.20 -50.52
CA ARG A 431 10.18 -54.26 -50.87
C ARG A 431 9.82 -55.59 -50.26
#